data_AF-A0A3P3XT27-F1
#
_entry.id   AF-A0A3P3XT27-F1
#
_cell.length_a   1.000
_cell.length_b   1.000
_cell.length_c   1.000
_cell.angle_alpha   90.00
_cell.angle_beta   90.00
_cell.angle_gamma   90.00
#
_symmetry.space_group_name_H-M   'P 1'
#
loop_
_entity.id
_entity.type
_entity.pdbx_description
1 polymer ?
#
loop_
_entity_poly.entity_id
_entity_poly.type
_entity_poly.pdbx_seq_one_letter_code
_entity_poly.pdbx_strand_id
1 'polypeptide(L)'
;MSSISSNQPMHIEILGQSFSIKTDDSPEYIQNLVDELKQRYARISSRMNVADPLRVAILAGLFLLDDVKKMQNQTLPGRGGRTAANGSPAGHASNTSRTGNESGNPQPSNVNFDEEQILAQLDKRLGELGL
;
A
#
# COMPACT_ATOMS: atom_id res chain seq x y z
N MET A 1 31.80 -11.34 -24.69
CA MET A 1 31.55 -10.66 -23.40
C MET A 1 30.78 -11.64 -22.55
N SER A 2 31.38 -12.19 -21.51
CA SER A 2 30.75 -13.22 -20.68
C SER A 2 29.73 -12.56 -19.76
N SER A 3 28.44 -12.85 -19.98
CA SER A 3 27.38 -12.46 -19.06
C SER A 3 27.63 -13.17 -17.72
N ILE A 4 28.02 -12.41 -16.71
CA ILE A 4 28.11 -12.91 -15.33
C ILE A 4 26.67 -13.07 -14.85
N SER A 5 26.04 -14.21 -15.17
CA SER A 5 24.94 -14.74 -14.36
C SER A 5 25.59 -15.29 -13.09
N SER A 6 25.81 -14.42 -12.12
CA SER A 6 26.26 -14.83 -10.80
C SER A 6 25.11 -15.51 -10.08
N ASN A 7 24.88 -16.79 -10.39
CA ASN A 7 24.02 -17.74 -9.66
C ASN A 7 24.66 -18.08 -8.28
N GLN A 8 25.13 -17.05 -7.59
CA GLN A 8 25.84 -17.17 -6.34
C GLN A 8 24.80 -17.04 -5.22
N PRO A 9 24.76 -17.99 -4.27
CA PRO A 9 23.78 -17.94 -3.19
C PRO A 9 23.96 -16.65 -2.39
N MET A 10 22.89 -15.86 -2.29
CA MET A 10 22.83 -14.65 -1.49
C MET A 10 22.32 -14.98 -0.10
N HIS A 11 23.05 -14.55 0.93
CA HIS A 11 22.61 -14.63 2.31
C HIS A 11 21.67 -13.47 2.65
N ILE A 12 20.50 -13.78 3.18
CA ILE A 12 19.56 -12.79 3.68
C ILE A 12 19.14 -13.11 5.11
N GLU A 13 18.82 -12.07 5.86
CA GLU A 13 18.34 -12.16 7.23
C GLU A 13 17.02 -11.40 7.35
N ILE A 14 15.97 -12.07 7.78
CA ILE A 14 14.62 -11.50 7.93
C ILE A 14 13.97 -12.13 9.16
N LEU A 15 13.36 -11.31 10.03
CA LEU A 15 12.62 -11.79 11.21
C LEU A 15 13.46 -12.71 12.14
N GLY A 16 14.76 -12.45 12.23
CA GLY A 16 15.71 -13.27 13.01
C GLY A 16 16.03 -14.62 12.38
N GLN A 17 15.60 -14.87 11.14
CA GLN A 17 15.93 -16.06 10.36
C GLN A 17 16.94 -15.71 9.27
N SER A 18 17.98 -16.53 9.14
CA SER A 18 19.01 -16.37 8.11
C SER A 18 18.93 -17.53 7.13
N PHE A 19 18.84 -17.23 5.83
CA PHE A 19 18.81 -18.24 4.79
C PHE A 19 19.46 -17.74 3.51
N SER A 20 19.75 -18.67 2.59
CA SER A 20 20.39 -18.35 1.32
C SER A 20 19.41 -18.51 0.16
N ILE A 21 19.29 -17.50 -0.69
CA ILE A 21 18.48 -17.53 -1.91
C ILE A 21 19.40 -17.65 -3.11
N LYS A 22 19.02 -18.51 -4.06
CA LYS A 22 19.60 -18.52 -5.41
C LYS A 22 18.55 -17.93 -6.35
N THR A 23 18.90 -16.84 -7.03
CA THR A 23 18.06 -16.22 -8.05
C THR A 23 18.93 -15.72 -9.19
N ASP A 24 18.33 -15.59 -10.38
CA ASP A 24 18.95 -14.99 -11.56
C ASP A 24 18.84 -13.46 -11.55
N ASP A 25 18.11 -12.89 -10.58
CA ASP A 25 17.99 -11.44 -10.38
C ASP A 25 19.29 -10.81 -9.85
N SER A 26 19.42 -9.49 -10.05
CA SER A 26 20.59 -8.77 -9.56
C SER A 26 20.63 -8.73 -8.03
N PRO A 27 21.83 -8.84 -7.41
CA PRO A 27 21.95 -8.79 -5.96
C PRO A 27 21.39 -7.52 -5.33
N GLU A 28 21.55 -6.39 -6.02
CA GLU A 28 21.08 -5.08 -5.56
C GLU A 28 19.55 -5.03 -5.50
N TYR A 29 18.87 -5.67 -6.46
CA TYR A 29 17.41 -5.71 -6.51
C TYR A 29 16.84 -6.52 -5.35
N ILE A 30 17.39 -7.71 -5.11
CA ILE A 30 16.94 -8.56 -3.99
C ILE A 30 17.23 -7.90 -2.65
N GLN A 31 18.39 -7.26 -2.49
CA GLN A 31 18.72 -6.53 -1.27
C GLN A 31 17.69 -5.42 -1.00
N ASN A 32 17.31 -4.66 -2.03
CA ASN A 32 16.29 -3.63 -1.90
C ASN A 32 14.91 -4.22 -1.51
N LEU A 33 14.52 -5.36 -2.10
CA LEU A 33 13.29 -6.06 -1.71
C LEU A 33 13.32 -6.53 -0.25
N VAL A 34 14.46 -7.05 0.21
CA VAL A 34 14.66 -7.48 1.60
C VAL A 34 14.50 -6.29 2.55
N ASP A 35 15.10 -5.14 2.21
CA ASP A 35 15.03 -3.93 3.03
C ASP A 35 13.61 -3.35 3.07
N GLU A 36 12.91 -3.33 1.94
CA GLU A 36 11.50 -2.93 1.89
C GLU A 36 10.63 -3.87 2.75
N LEU A 37 10.84 -5.17 2.65
CA LEU A 37 10.10 -6.18 3.40
C LEU A 37 10.33 -6.04 4.91
N LYS A 38 11.58 -5.80 5.33
CA LYS A 38 11.93 -5.50 6.74
C LYS A 38 11.20 -4.27 7.25
N GLN A 39 11.17 -3.20 6.46
CA GLN A 39 10.47 -1.96 6.83
C GLN A 39 8.96 -2.19 6.98
N ARG A 40 8.36 -2.98 6.08
CA ARG A 40 6.94 -3.37 6.18
C ARG A 40 6.67 -4.19 7.46
N TYR A 41 7.52 -5.16 7.77
CA TYR A 41 7.39 -5.95 9.01
C TYR A 41 7.53 -5.10 10.27
N ALA A 42 8.49 -4.16 10.30
CA ALA A 42 8.65 -3.22 11.41
C ALA A 42 7.41 -2.34 11.59
N ARG A 43 6.79 -1.90 10.49
CA ARG A 43 5.54 -1.13 10.53
C ARG A 43 4.38 -1.96 11.07
N ILE A 44 4.22 -3.19 10.62
CA ILE A 44 3.12 -4.09 11.03
C ILE A 44 3.25 -4.47 12.51
N SER A 45 4.44 -4.87 12.93
CA SER A 45 4.72 -5.20 14.34
C SER A 45 4.43 -4.01 15.26
N SER A 46 4.85 -2.80 14.88
CA SER A 46 4.58 -1.58 15.64
C SER A 46 3.10 -1.19 15.66
N ARG A 47 2.40 -1.31 14.52
CA ARG A 47 0.98 -0.91 14.42
C ARG A 47 0.04 -1.84 15.16
N MET A 48 0.28 -3.15 15.05
CA MET A 48 -0.64 -4.16 15.57
C MET A 48 -0.20 -4.69 16.94
N ASN A 49 0.88 -4.11 17.50
CA ASN A 49 1.51 -4.55 18.76
C ASN A 49 1.80 -6.07 18.77
N VAL A 50 2.22 -6.62 17.63
CA VAL A 50 2.54 -8.05 17.45
C VAL A 50 4.04 -8.21 17.38
N ALA A 51 4.61 -8.88 18.39
CA ALA A 51 6.05 -9.17 18.45
C ALA A 51 6.42 -10.55 17.84
N ASP A 52 5.43 -11.44 17.65
CA ASP A 52 5.68 -12.79 17.13
C ASP A 52 6.06 -12.74 15.64
N PRO A 53 7.27 -13.23 15.26
CA PRO A 53 7.75 -13.11 13.89
C PRO A 53 6.86 -13.83 12.85
N LEU A 54 6.31 -15.00 13.21
CA LEU A 54 5.47 -15.77 12.31
C LEU A 54 4.14 -15.05 12.04
N ARG A 55 3.50 -14.52 13.09
CA ARG A 55 2.28 -13.71 12.94
C ARG A 55 2.53 -12.47 12.09
N VAL A 56 3.64 -11.77 12.29
CA VAL A 56 4.01 -10.60 11.47
C VAL A 56 4.18 -11.00 10.00
N ALA A 57 4.83 -12.14 9.70
CA ALA A 57 4.99 -12.64 8.35
C ALA A 57 3.64 -12.95 7.66
N ILE A 58 2.73 -13.63 8.38
CA ILE A 58 1.38 -13.96 7.88
C ILE A 58 0.59 -12.68 7.58
N LEU A 59 0.55 -11.73 8.52
CA LEU A 59 -0.16 -10.46 8.35
C LEU A 59 0.39 -9.65 7.17
N ALA A 60 1.71 -9.59 7.03
CA ALA A 60 2.33 -8.92 5.91
C ALA A 60 2.00 -9.57 4.57
N GLY A 61 1.94 -10.91 4.51
CA GLY A 61 1.48 -11.64 3.33
C GLY A 61 0.03 -11.30 2.95
N LEU A 62 -0.85 -11.19 3.95
CA LEU A 62 -2.25 -10.80 3.73
C LEU A 62 -2.36 -9.35 3.19
N PHE A 63 -1.61 -8.41 3.77
CA PHE A 63 -1.58 -7.03 3.26
C PHE A 63 -1.04 -6.93 1.85
N LEU A 64 0.03 -7.68 1.54
CA LEU A 64 0.60 -7.71 0.20
C LEU A 64 -0.40 -8.26 -0.82
N LEU A 65 -1.16 -9.30 -0.44
CA LEU A 65 -2.20 -9.86 -1.29
C LEU A 65 -3.38 -8.88 -1.49
N ASP A 66 -3.77 -8.14 -0.45
CA ASP A 66 -4.81 -7.09 -0.54
C ASP A 66 -4.37 -5.96 -1.49
N ASP A 67 -3.11 -5.52 -1.41
CA ASP A 67 -2.54 -4.52 -2.33
C ASP A 67 -2.63 -4.98 -3.79
N VAL A 68 -2.22 -6.23 -4.07
CA VAL A 68 -2.31 -6.82 -5.42
C VAL A 68 -3.75 -6.86 -5.93
N LYS A 69 -4.72 -7.25 -5.09
CA LYS A 69 -6.14 -7.30 -5.47
C LYS A 69 -6.71 -5.91 -5.72
N LYS A 70 -6.33 -4.91 -4.93
CA LYS A 70 -6.72 -3.50 -5.15
C LYS A 70 -6.18 -2.98 -6.48
N MET A 71 -4.93 -3.27 -6.83
CA MET A 71 -4.32 -2.86 -8.09
C MET A 71 -5.01 -3.52 -9.30
N GLN A 72 -5.37 -4.81 -9.20
CA GLN A 72 -6.11 -5.53 -10.24
C GLN A 72 -7.51 -4.93 -10.44
N ASN A 73 -8.22 -4.61 -9.35
CA ASN A 73 -9.55 -4.01 -9.42
C ASN A 73 -9.53 -2.56 -9.93
N GLN A 74 -8.45 -1.80 -9.67
CA GLN A 74 -8.28 -0.45 -10.21
C GLN A 74 -7.94 -0.43 -11.71
N THR A 75 -7.40 -1.53 -12.25
CA THR A 75 -7.09 -1.67 -13.68
C THR A 75 -8.35 -1.86 -14.54
N LEU A 76 -9.53 -2.00 -13.92
CA LEU A 76 -10.83 -1.96 -14.57
C LEU A 76 -11.57 -0.64 -14.25
N PRO A 77 -11.12 0.53 -14.73
CA PRO A 77 -12.03 1.66 -14.82
C PRO A 77 -13.04 1.35 -15.94
N GLY A 78 -14.31 1.31 -15.56
CA GLY A 78 -15.42 1.16 -16.48
C GLY A 78 -15.28 2.08 -17.69
N ARG A 79 -15.18 1.43 -18.86
CA ARG A 79 -15.60 1.99 -20.13
C ARG A 79 -17.12 2.19 -20.06
N GLY A 80 -17.55 3.31 -19.48
CA GLY A 80 -18.96 3.66 -19.41
C GLY A 80 -19.13 5.11 -18.97
N GLY A 81 -19.55 5.99 -19.91
CA GLY A 81 -20.03 7.32 -19.55
C GLY A 81 -19.41 8.52 -20.28
N ARG A 82 -18.87 8.36 -21.50
CA ARG A 82 -18.75 9.52 -22.42
C ARG A 82 -20.03 9.65 -23.23
N THR A 83 -21.11 10.14 -22.62
CA THR A 83 -22.17 10.80 -23.38
C THR A 83 -21.88 12.28 -23.37
N ALA A 84 -21.40 12.76 -24.50
CA ALA A 84 -21.33 14.17 -24.83
C ALA A 84 -22.76 14.75 -24.78
N ALA A 85 -23.03 15.59 -23.79
CA ALA A 85 -24.11 16.56 -23.83
C ALA A 85 -23.45 17.94 -23.90
N ASN A 86 -23.27 18.38 -25.13
CA ASN A 86 -22.86 19.72 -25.53
C ASN A 86 -23.96 20.72 -25.12
N GLY A 87 -23.58 21.79 -24.42
CA GLY A 87 -24.50 22.83 -23.94
C GLY A 87 -23.76 24.03 -23.36
N SER A 88 -23.14 24.81 -24.24
CA SER A 88 -22.77 26.25 -24.20
C SER A 88 -22.45 26.96 -22.87
N PRO A 89 -21.33 27.71 -22.80
CA PRO A 89 -21.08 28.72 -21.77
C PRO A 89 -21.60 30.10 -22.22
N ALA A 90 -22.44 30.73 -21.41
CA ALA A 90 -22.72 32.17 -21.51
C ALA A 90 -22.65 32.74 -20.10
N GLY A 91 -21.87 33.82 -19.97
CA GLY A 91 -21.30 34.25 -18.70
C GLY A 91 -22.29 34.84 -17.71
N HIS A 92 -21.76 35.16 -16.54
CA HIS A 92 -21.88 36.47 -15.90
C HIS A 92 -20.77 36.57 -14.85
N ALA A 93 -19.86 37.50 -15.09
CA ALA A 93 -18.87 37.93 -14.10
C ALA A 93 -19.60 38.70 -12.99
N SER A 94 -19.16 38.55 -11.74
CA SER A 94 -19.30 39.58 -10.70
C SER A 94 -18.24 39.38 -9.63
N ASN A 95 -17.32 40.35 -9.61
CA ASN A 95 -16.34 40.66 -8.58
C ASN A 95 -17.02 40.89 -7.22
N THR A 96 -16.39 40.53 -6.09
CA THR A 96 -15.79 41.49 -5.12
C THR A 96 -15.36 40.79 -3.82
N SER A 97 -14.06 40.88 -3.56
CA SER A 97 -13.44 41.34 -2.31
C SER A 97 -13.99 40.86 -0.95
N ARG A 98 -13.22 40.01 -0.24
CA ARG A 98 -13.00 40.23 1.19
C ARG A 98 -11.71 39.59 1.72
N THR A 99 -10.93 40.46 2.33
CA THR A 99 -9.76 40.34 3.20
C THR A 99 -9.82 39.18 4.20
N GLY A 100 -8.68 38.55 4.48
CA GLY A 100 -8.54 37.62 5.62
C GLY A 100 -7.27 36.78 5.60
N ASN A 101 -6.22 37.34 6.17
CA ASN A 101 -4.96 36.74 6.58
C ASN A 101 -5.14 35.79 7.78
N GLU A 102 -5.08 34.47 7.60
CA GLU A 102 -4.77 33.55 8.69
C GLU A 102 -3.78 32.48 8.24
N SER A 103 -2.53 32.64 8.71
CA SER A 103 -1.54 31.58 8.76
C SER A 103 -2.08 30.44 9.64
N GLY A 104 -2.35 29.30 9.01
CA GLY A 104 -2.69 28.06 9.69
C GLY A 104 -2.36 26.92 8.75
N ASN A 105 -1.17 26.35 8.92
CA ASN A 105 -0.74 25.10 8.32
C ASN A 105 -1.87 24.04 8.41
N PRO A 106 -2.47 23.54 7.32
CA PRO A 106 -3.32 22.37 7.41
C PRO A 106 -2.39 21.18 7.69
N GLN A 107 -2.31 20.86 8.97
CA GLN A 107 -1.71 19.65 9.52
C GLN A 107 -2.20 18.45 8.69
N PRO A 108 -1.32 17.55 8.20
CA PRO A 108 -1.77 16.37 7.49
C PRO A 108 -2.67 15.58 8.43
N SER A 109 -3.90 15.37 7.98
CA SER A 109 -4.90 14.53 8.63
C SER A 109 -4.24 13.25 9.09
N ASN A 110 -4.11 13.13 10.40
CA ASN A 110 -3.81 11.87 11.04
C ASN A 110 -4.98 10.96 10.64
N VAL A 111 -4.74 10.10 9.65
CA VAL A 111 -5.69 9.07 9.26
C VAL A 111 -5.80 8.20 10.50
N ASN A 112 -6.82 8.45 11.32
CA ASN A 112 -7.09 7.63 12.47
C ASN A 112 -7.47 6.28 11.87
N PHE A 113 -6.51 5.35 11.87
CA PHE A 113 -6.75 3.97 11.53
C PHE A 113 -7.47 3.38 12.73
N ASP A 114 -8.74 3.75 12.88
CA ASP A 114 -9.60 3.29 13.96
C ASP A 114 -9.68 1.76 13.85
N GLU A 115 -9.00 1.07 14.75
CA GLU A 115 -8.86 -0.39 14.75
C GLU A 115 -10.23 -1.07 14.81
N GLU A 116 -11.20 -0.41 15.46
CA GLU A 116 -12.61 -0.83 15.49
C GLU A 116 -13.24 -0.86 14.09
N GLN A 117 -12.93 0.10 13.21
CA GLN A 117 -13.44 0.08 11.83
C GLN A 117 -12.84 -1.09 11.03
N ILE A 118 -11.57 -1.43 11.28
CA ILE A 118 -10.90 -2.54 10.60
C ILE A 118 -11.50 -3.87 11.05
N LEU A 119 -11.69 -4.05 12.36
CA LEU A 119 -12.33 -5.24 12.93
C LEU A 119 -13.78 -5.39 12.44
N ALA A 120 -14.55 -4.31 12.42
CA ALA A 120 -15.92 -4.33 11.90
C ALA A 120 -15.99 -4.64 10.40
N GLN A 121 -15.03 -4.15 9.60
CA GLN A 121 -14.95 -4.50 8.18
C GLN A 121 -14.59 -5.96 7.97
N LEU A 122 -13.70 -6.53 8.79
CA LEU A 122 -13.32 -7.94 8.71
C LEU A 122 -14.49 -8.85 9.12
N ASP A 123 -15.17 -8.55 10.22
CA ASP A 123 -16.34 -9.30 10.70
C ASP A 123 -17.46 -9.32 9.64
N LYS A 124 -17.76 -8.15 9.05
CA LYS A 124 -18.74 -8.05 7.97
C LYS A 124 -18.33 -8.89 6.74
N ARG A 125 -17.06 -8.86 6.36
CA ARG A 125 -16.54 -9.65 5.23
C ARG A 125 -16.62 -11.15 5.51
N LEU A 126 -16.36 -11.58 6.75
CA LEU A 126 -16.47 -12.97 7.17
C LEU A 126 -17.92 -13.46 7.14
N GLY A 127 -18.86 -12.64 7.63
CA GLY A 127 -20.29 -12.95 7.59
C GLY A 127 -20.86 -13.06 6.17
N GLU A 128 -20.40 -12.23 5.22
CA GLU A 128 -20.77 -12.33 3.80
C GLU A 128 -20.22 -13.61 3.13
N LEU A 129 -19.15 -14.20 3.68
CA LEU A 129 -18.53 -15.45 3.21
C LEU A 129 -19.12 -16.70 3.87
N GLY A 130 -20.02 -16.56 4.87
CA GLY A 130 -20.73 -17.67 5.50
C GLY A 130 -19.84 -18.64 6.28
N LEU A 131 -18.76 -18.14 6.88
CA LEU A 131 -17.91 -18.86 7.85
C LEU A 131 -18.32 -18.55 9.29
#